data_AF-A0A357GX04-F1
#
_entry.id   AF-A0A357GX04-F1
#
_cell.length_a   1.000
_cell.length_b   1.000
_cell.length_c   1.000
_cell.angle_alpha   90.00
_cell.angle_beta   90.00
_cell.angle_gamma   90.00
#
_symmetry.space_group_name_H-M   'P 1'
#
loop_
_entity.id
_entity.type
_entity.pdbx_description
1 polymer ?
#
loop_
_entity_poly.entity_id
_entity_poly.type
_entity_poly.pdbx_seq_one_letter_code
_entity_poly.pdbx_strand_id
1 'polypeptide(L)'
;MISWLEEKGLGARKIQYKLRDWVFSRQRYWGEPIPLVHCEKCGVVPLPKDQLPLELPQVENYEPTGTGESPLANIKEWINTTCPQCGRPARRETNTMPQWAGSCWYYLRYMDPKNDENFFAKGFKYRPAIEATEKDLKYFSEFKKIYSALAKKEIKIWTCNRFSLNGLNRSLWLPLRTIALVAWEKDRAEIESLLATEGFSLTEVFGGTNYLYEKEDVRLEIIAVSRDQKGIFSQTAQGFRQDMKPSDMPEAELGSLWGFPYRILSPEYNLEHYKFIAKKEAGIRQSLGDEEKINFLQEWVDGVNDKIRYWSPIDLYVGGAEHATRHLIYARFWHKFLFDLGVVSGDEPFIRLQNVGLILAEDGRKMSKRWGNVVNPDDVVAEYGADALRVYEMFMGPFNQPAAWSTNGLVGARRFLEKVNGLAALISETESNQVIRALHQTIKKVGDDIAEFRFNTAIAQMMTFVNIVLEEKAITKESFFHFLQVLCPFAPHLTNELAEILGATAILETQAWPNYNPEMLVADQVTIVVQVNGKLRGTVTVSPDAEENEVKATAFAEDNVKKFVEGKEIVKVVYVKGKLMNMVVK
;
A
#
# COMPACT_ATOMS: atom_id res chain seq x y z
N MET A 1 -19.85 -16.26 36.23
CA MET A 1 -20.73 -17.02 35.32
C MET A 1 -19.94 -17.89 34.35
N ILE A 2 -19.14 -17.34 33.43
CA ILE A 2 -18.46 -18.15 32.40
C ILE A 2 -17.44 -19.16 32.97
N SER A 3 -16.63 -18.78 33.96
CA SER A 3 -15.67 -19.72 34.60
C SER A 3 -16.37 -20.89 35.31
N TRP A 4 -17.57 -20.64 35.85
CA TRP A 4 -18.38 -21.67 36.49
C TRP A 4 -18.95 -22.66 35.47
N LEU A 5 -19.36 -22.19 34.28
CA LEU A 5 -19.84 -23.06 33.19
C LEU A 5 -18.71 -23.99 32.68
N GLU A 6 -17.49 -23.47 32.58
CA GLU A 6 -16.31 -24.26 32.18
C GLU A 6 -15.92 -25.29 33.25
N GLU A 7 -15.87 -24.89 34.52
CA GLU A 7 -15.57 -25.79 35.64
C GLU A 7 -16.56 -26.95 35.76
N LYS A 8 -17.84 -26.72 35.40
CA LYS A 8 -18.90 -27.74 35.42
C LYS A 8 -19.03 -28.52 34.11
N GLY A 9 -18.24 -28.23 33.08
CA GLY A 9 -18.35 -28.88 31.77
C GLY A 9 -19.66 -28.58 31.02
N LEU A 10 -20.34 -27.49 31.37
CA LEU A 10 -21.63 -27.07 30.80
C LEU A 10 -21.49 -26.03 29.69
N GLY A 11 -20.28 -25.53 29.44
CA GLY A 11 -20.02 -24.60 28.35
C GLY A 11 -18.54 -24.26 28.24
N ALA A 12 -18.18 -23.63 27.12
CA ALA A 12 -16.83 -23.14 26.87
C ALA A 12 -16.90 -21.74 26.24
N ARG A 13 -15.91 -20.88 26.54
CA ARG A 13 -15.74 -19.65 25.78
C ARG A 13 -15.56 -19.97 24.30
N LYS A 14 -16.28 -19.24 23.45
CA LYS A 14 -16.17 -19.36 22.00
C LYS A 14 -16.15 -17.99 21.36
N ILE A 15 -15.16 -17.77 20.49
CA ILE A 15 -15.10 -16.59 19.63
C ILE A 15 -15.90 -16.92 18.37
N GLN A 16 -16.79 -16.01 17.99
CA GLN A 16 -17.63 -16.15 16.79
C GLN A 16 -17.31 -15.00 15.84
N TYR A 17 -17.19 -15.31 14.56
CA TYR A 17 -16.93 -14.32 13.52
C TYR A 17 -18.20 -14.09 12.69
N LYS A 18 -18.47 -12.83 12.34
CA LYS A 18 -19.51 -12.50 11.35
C LYS A 18 -19.09 -12.90 9.93
N LEU A 19 -17.78 -12.91 9.68
CA LEU A 19 -17.21 -13.37 8.41
C LEU A 19 -17.56 -14.84 8.19
N ARG A 20 -17.95 -15.17 6.97
CA ARG A 20 -18.27 -16.54 6.53
C ARG A 20 -17.20 -17.02 5.58
N ASP A 21 -17.06 -18.34 5.49
CA ASP A 21 -16.19 -18.95 4.50
C ASP A 21 -16.58 -18.50 3.10
N TRP A 22 -15.57 -18.29 2.26
CA TRP A 22 -15.78 -17.80 0.92
C TRP A 22 -16.27 -18.94 0.02
N VAL A 23 -17.54 -18.87 -0.39
CA VAL A 23 -18.08 -19.74 -1.42
C VAL A 23 -17.34 -19.48 -2.74
N PHE A 24 -16.48 -20.42 -3.11
CA PHE A 24 -15.49 -20.30 -4.19
C PHE A 24 -15.91 -20.99 -5.50
N SER A 25 -17.10 -21.59 -5.57
CA SER A 25 -17.61 -22.25 -6.78
C SER A 25 -18.75 -21.45 -7.41
N ARG A 26 -18.82 -21.45 -8.75
CA ARG A 26 -19.88 -20.79 -9.53
C ARG A 26 -20.44 -21.74 -10.58
N GLN A 27 -21.77 -21.80 -10.65
CA GLN A 27 -22.50 -22.56 -11.67
C GLN A 27 -22.56 -21.74 -12.97
N ARG A 28 -21.40 -21.40 -13.52
CA ARG A 28 -21.24 -20.52 -14.68
C ARG A 28 -20.21 -21.11 -15.64
N TYR A 29 -20.40 -20.85 -16.92
CA TYR A 29 -19.44 -21.21 -17.96
C TYR A 29 -18.18 -20.34 -17.90
N TRP A 30 -18.34 -19.01 -17.87
CA TRP A 30 -17.22 -18.07 -17.97
C TRP A 30 -16.53 -17.84 -16.62
N GLY A 31 -15.57 -18.70 -16.32
CA GLY A 31 -14.66 -18.61 -15.19
C GLY A 31 -13.59 -19.71 -15.27
N GLU A 32 -12.57 -19.63 -14.43
CA GLU A 32 -11.48 -20.60 -14.41
C GLU A 32 -12.00 -21.99 -13.98
N PRO A 33 -11.76 -23.07 -14.73
CA PRO A 33 -12.14 -24.41 -14.31
C PRO A 33 -11.45 -24.82 -13.01
N ILE A 34 -12.20 -25.41 -12.08
CA ILE A 34 -11.63 -25.96 -10.86
C ILE A 34 -10.93 -27.29 -11.22
N PRO A 35 -9.61 -27.44 -10.98
CA PRO A 35 -8.83 -28.59 -11.45
C PRO A 35 -9.03 -29.83 -10.54
N LEU A 36 -10.27 -30.29 -10.43
CA LEU A 36 -10.70 -31.44 -9.65
C LEU A 36 -11.51 -32.41 -10.51
N VAL A 37 -11.44 -33.70 -10.17
CA VAL A 37 -12.30 -34.75 -10.71
C VAL A 37 -13.01 -35.50 -9.58
N HIS A 38 -14.24 -35.90 -9.83
CA HIS A 38 -15.08 -36.71 -8.96
C HIS A 38 -15.02 -38.17 -9.41
N CYS A 39 -14.49 -39.04 -8.57
CA CYS A 39 -14.37 -40.48 -8.80
C CYS A 39 -15.19 -41.25 -7.75
N GLU A 40 -16.00 -42.23 -8.18
CA GLU A 40 -16.81 -43.04 -7.26
C GLU A 40 -15.98 -43.85 -6.26
N LYS A 41 -14.74 -44.22 -6.63
CA LYS A 41 -13.83 -44.97 -5.75
C LYS A 41 -12.97 -44.06 -4.86
N CYS A 42 -12.39 -43.00 -5.44
CA CYS A 42 -11.37 -42.18 -4.79
C CYS A 42 -11.91 -40.89 -4.18
N GLY A 43 -13.18 -40.54 -4.45
CA GLY A 43 -13.75 -39.25 -4.04
C GLY A 43 -13.28 -38.10 -4.94
N VAL A 44 -13.03 -36.94 -4.33
CA VAL A 44 -12.56 -35.73 -5.03
C VAL A 44 -11.05 -35.79 -5.16
N VAL A 45 -10.55 -35.77 -6.39
CA VAL A 45 -9.12 -35.93 -6.71
C VAL A 45 -8.64 -34.70 -7.49
N PRO A 46 -7.55 -34.02 -7.06
CA PRO A 46 -6.97 -32.93 -7.83
C PRO A 46 -6.28 -33.42 -9.10
N LEU A 47 -6.30 -32.60 -10.15
CA LEU A 47 -5.50 -32.84 -11.34
C LEU A 47 -4.00 -32.67 -11.03
N PRO A 48 -3.13 -33.53 -11.60
CA PRO A 48 -1.68 -33.37 -11.47
C PRO A 48 -1.17 -32.16 -12.28
N LYS A 49 0.02 -31.65 -11.92
CA LYS A 49 0.60 -30.41 -12.51
C LYS A 49 0.75 -30.49 -14.03
N ASP A 50 1.08 -31.67 -14.57
CA ASP A 50 1.26 -31.94 -15.99
C ASP A 50 -0.06 -31.97 -16.80
N GLN A 51 -1.21 -31.95 -16.12
CA GLN A 51 -2.54 -31.82 -16.73
C GLN A 51 -3.10 -30.39 -16.60
N LEU A 52 -2.30 -29.43 -16.11
CA LEU A 52 -2.66 -28.02 -16.04
C LEU A 52 -2.07 -27.25 -17.24
N PRO A 53 -2.74 -26.17 -17.70
CA PRO A 53 -4.03 -25.68 -17.24
C PRO A 53 -5.21 -26.55 -17.71
N LEU A 54 -6.25 -26.66 -16.88
CA LEU A 54 -7.54 -27.19 -17.34
C LEU A 54 -8.29 -26.09 -18.08
N GLU A 55 -8.35 -26.19 -19.40
CA GLU A 55 -8.99 -25.19 -20.25
C GLU A 55 -10.51 -25.38 -20.35
N LEU A 56 -11.24 -24.27 -20.53
CA LEU A 56 -12.66 -24.30 -20.86
C LEU A 56 -12.87 -24.93 -22.24
N PRO A 57 -13.90 -25.76 -22.42
CA PRO A 57 -14.24 -26.31 -23.73
C PRO A 57 -14.82 -25.20 -24.61
N GLN A 58 -14.37 -25.11 -25.87
CA GLN A 58 -14.99 -24.21 -26.84
C GLN A 58 -16.39 -24.70 -27.19
N VAL A 59 -17.40 -23.84 -27.05
CA VAL A 59 -18.80 -24.16 -27.38
C VAL A 59 -19.43 -23.00 -28.15
N GLU A 60 -20.37 -23.34 -29.04
CA GLU A 60 -21.15 -22.32 -29.77
C GLU A 60 -22.10 -21.56 -28.83
N ASN A 61 -22.72 -22.27 -27.86
CA ASN A 61 -23.66 -21.70 -26.90
C ASN A 61 -23.40 -22.25 -25.49
N TYR A 62 -23.46 -21.37 -24.48
CA TYR A 62 -23.21 -21.67 -23.07
C TYR A 62 -24.40 -21.27 -22.17
N GLU A 63 -25.61 -21.40 -22.70
CA GLU A 63 -26.85 -21.01 -22.03
C GLU A 63 -27.04 -21.75 -20.69
N PRO A 64 -27.72 -21.13 -19.71
CA PRO A 64 -28.06 -21.79 -18.46
C PRO A 64 -28.86 -23.06 -18.70
N THR A 65 -28.52 -24.13 -17.98
CA THR A 65 -29.12 -25.45 -18.17
C THR A 65 -30.57 -25.56 -17.68
N GLY A 66 -31.05 -24.57 -16.91
CA GLY A 66 -32.34 -24.62 -16.21
C GLY A 66 -32.38 -25.58 -15.00
N THR A 67 -31.35 -26.41 -14.81
CA THR A 67 -31.26 -27.40 -13.72
C THR A 67 -30.58 -26.87 -12.45
N GLY A 68 -30.04 -25.64 -12.51
CA GLY A 68 -29.19 -25.08 -11.47
C GLY A 68 -27.73 -25.55 -11.54
N GLU A 69 -27.40 -26.50 -12.41
CA GLU A 69 -26.01 -26.90 -12.69
C GLU A 69 -25.30 -25.90 -13.61
N SER A 70 -23.96 -25.97 -13.61
CA SER A 70 -23.14 -25.21 -14.56
C SER A 70 -23.41 -25.64 -16.01
N PRO A 71 -23.34 -24.74 -17.00
CA PRO A 71 -23.39 -25.12 -18.43
C PRO A 71 -22.38 -26.22 -18.82
N LEU A 72 -21.24 -26.29 -18.11
CA LEU A 72 -20.23 -27.32 -18.32
C LEU A 72 -20.75 -28.75 -18.08
N ALA A 73 -21.83 -28.92 -17.30
CA ALA A 73 -22.41 -30.23 -16.99
C ALA A 73 -23.00 -30.95 -18.24
N ASN A 74 -23.36 -30.19 -19.27
CA ASN A 74 -23.95 -30.70 -20.50
C ASN A 74 -22.91 -31.08 -21.56
N ILE A 75 -21.64 -30.69 -21.37
CA ILE A 75 -20.57 -30.92 -22.34
C ILE A 75 -19.94 -32.29 -22.04
N LYS A 76 -20.58 -33.37 -22.51
CA LYS A 76 -20.22 -34.75 -22.15
C LYS A 76 -18.76 -35.11 -22.48
N GLU A 77 -18.24 -34.60 -23.59
CA GLU A 77 -16.86 -34.82 -24.02
C GLU A 77 -15.83 -34.15 -23.10
N TRP A 78 -16.20 -33.02 -22.49
CA TRP A 78 -15.33 -32.32 -21.55
C TRP A 78 -15.50 -32.83 -20.12
N ILE A 79 -16.71 -33.12 -19.66
CA ILE A 79 -16.92 -33.55 -18.27
C ILE A 79 -16.41 -34.97 -18.01
N ASN A 80 -16.57 -35.89 -18.97
CA ASN A 80 -16.17 -37.28 -18.78
C ASN A 80 -14.65 -37.40 -18.93
N THR A 81 -14.01 -37.96 -17.92
CA THR A 81 -12.55 -38.13 -17.88
C THR A 81 -12.17 -39.38 -17.09
N THR A 82 -10.89 -39.56 -16.79
CA THR A 82 -10.39 -40.64 -15.94
C THR A 82 -9.84 -40.09 -14.63
N CYS A 83 -9.93 -40.88 -13.57
CA CYS A 83 -9.35 -40.53 -12.28
C CYS A 83 -7.82 -40.64 -12.38
N PRO A 84 -7.05 -39.57 -12.09
CA PRO A 84 -5.59 -39.62 -12.16
C PRO A 84 -4.96 -40.55 -11.11
N GLN A 85 -5.70 -40.89 -10.05
CA GLN A 85 -5.23 -41.78 -8.98
C GLN A 85 -5.45 -43.28 -9.29
N CYS A 86 -6.55 -43.65 -9.93
CA CYS A 86 -6.92 -45.06 -10.12
C CYS A 86 -7.29 -45.48 -11.55
N GLY A 87 -7.29 -44.55 -12.51
CA GLY A 87 -7.56 -44.79 -13.93
C GLY A 87 -9.03 -45.07 -14.28
N ARG A 88 -9.94 -45.21 -13.30
CA ARG A 88 -11.37 -45.46 -13.53
C ARG A 88 -12.07 -44.23 -14.13
N PRO A 89 -13.25 -44.41 -14.77
CA PRO A 89 -14.10 -43.31 -15.18
C PRO A 89 -14.37 -42.33 -14.03
N ALA A 90 -14.27 -41.03 -14.32
CA ALA A 90 -14.49 -39.94 -13.41
C ALA A 90 -15.15 -38.77 -14.15
N ARG A 91 -15.62 -37.78 -13.39
CA ARG A 91 -16.24 -36.56 -13.94
C ARG A 91 -15.50 -35.33 -13.46
N ARG A 92 -15.15 -34.39 -14.35
CA ARG A 92 -14.57 -33.09 -13.95
C ARG A 92 -15.54 -32.30 -13.08
N GLU A 93 -14.99 -31.48 -12.18
CA GLU A 93 -15.76 -30.44 -11.50
C GLU A 93 -16.38 -29.50 -12.55
N THR A 94 -17.68 -29.25 -12.43
CA THR A 94 -18.44 -28.46 -13.43
C THR A 94 -18.53 -26.99 -13.03
N ASN A 95 -18.29 -26.67 -11.76
CA ASN A 95 -18.24 -25.30 -11.32
C ASN A 95 -16.91 -24.64 -11.71
N THR A 96 -17.00 -23.34 -11.97
CA THR A 96 -15.86 -22.47 -12.21
C THR A 96 -15.55 -21.65 -10.96
N MET A 97 -14.34 -21.10 -10.89
CA MET A 97 -13.95 -20.14 -9.87
C MET A 97 -14.67 -18.80 -10.10
N PRO A 98 -14.95 -18.00 -9.06
CA PRO A 98 -15.51 -16.66 -9.22
C PRO A 98 -14.50 -15.71 -9.86
N GLN A 99 -14.98 -14.62 -10.46
CA GLN A 99 -14.14 -13.53 -10.98
C GLN A 99 -13.14 -12.95 -9.94
N TRP A 100 -13.43 -13.11 -8.65
CA TRP A 100 -12.50 -12.72 -7.59
C TRP A 100 -11.33 -13.70 -7.39
N ALA A 101 -11.37 -14.90 -7.96
CA ALA A 101 -10.27 -15.85 -7.85
C ALA A 101 -8.98 -15.30 -8.50
N GLY A 102 -9.06 -14.78 -9.73
CA GLY A 102 -7.91 -14.14 -10.39
C GLY A 102 -7.58 -12.75 -9.86
N SER A 103 -8.61 -11.91 -9.61
CA SER A 103 -8.39 -10.51 -9.21
C SER A 103 -7.87 -10.32 -7.78
N CYS A 104 -7.64 -11.37 -6.99
CA CYS A 104 -7.09 -11.22 -5.63
C CYS A 104 -5.56 -11.31 -5.54
N TRP A 105 -4.89 -11.64 -6.64
CA TRP A 105 -3.43 -11.77 -6.67
C TRP A 105 -2.78 -11.24 -7.96
N TYR A 106 -3.57 -10.68 -8.87
CA TYR A 106 -3.11 -10.13 -10.15
C TYR A 106 -1.95 -9.13 -10.04
N TYR A 107 -1.89 -8.35 -8.95
CA TYR A 107 -0.78 -7.42 -8.68
C TYR A 107 0.56 -8.13 -8.51
N LEU A 108 0.57 -9.38 -8.01
CA LEU A 108 1.77 -10.23 -7.98
C LEU A 108 2.12 -10.74 -9.38
N ARG A 109 1.11 -11.08 -10.19
CA ARG A 109 1.33 -11.56 -11.56
C ARG A 109 1.91 -10.48 -12.46
N TYR A 110 1.57 -9.20 -12.25
CA TYR A 110 2.17 -8.08 -12.98
C TYR A 110 3.70 -8.00 -12.84
N MET A 111 4.27 -8.52 -11.76
CA MET A 111 5.71 -8.56 -11.55
C MET A 111 6.41 -9.53 -12.53
N ASP A 112 5.72 -10.59 -12.95
CA ASP A 112 6.28 -11.61 -13.84
C ASP A 112 5.23 -12.29 -14.75
N PRO A 113 4.56 -11.54 -15.64
CA PRO A 113 3.37 -12.02 -16.35
C PRO A 113 3.66 -13.09 -17.41
N LYS A 114 4.93 -13.24 -17.80
CA LYS A 114 5.39 -14.19 -18.83
C LYS A 114 5.98 -15.48 -18.26
N ASN A 115 5.97 -15.65 -16.93
CA ASN A 115 6.51 -16.85 -16.28
C ASN A 115 5.51 -18.02 -16.40
N ASP A 116 5.89 -19.03 -17.16
CA ASP A 116 5.10 -20.23 -17.46
C ASP A 116 5.42 -21.41 -16.53
N GLU A 117 6.52 -21.33 -15.78
CA GLU A 117 6.94 -22.38 -14.84
C GLU A 117 6.26 -22.26 -13.46
N ASN A 118 6.06 -21.01 -13.01
CA ASN A 118 5.63 -20.65 -11.66
C ASN A 118 4.55 -19.55 -11.64
N PHE A 119 3.88 -19.43 -10.50
CA PHE A 119 2.83 -18.46 -10.23
C PHE A 119 3.30 -17.01 -10.44
N PHE A 120 4.44 -16.63 -9.84
CA PHE A 120 5.25 -15.46 -10.16
C PHE A 120 6.68 -15.70 -9.62
N ALA A 121 7.71 -15.21 -10.31
CA ALA A 121 9.15 -15.39 -9.99
C ALA A 121 9.68 -16.84 -10.09
N LYS A 122 11.00 -17.02 -10.05
CA LYS A 122 11.69 -18.30 -10.36
C LYS A 122 11.83 -19.27 -9.18
N GLY A 123 11.60 -18.81 -7.95
CA GLY A 123 12.13 -19.50 -6.76
C GLY A 123 11.17 -20.39 -5.96
N PHE A 124 9.91 -20.57 -6.38
CA PHE A 124 8.96 -21.35 -5.55
C PHE A 124 8.68 -22.75 -6.09
N LYS A 125 9.52 -23.73 -5.71
CA LYS A 125 9.16 -25.16 -5.85
C LYS A 125 8.32 -25.58 -4.65
N TYR A 126 7.00 -25.66 -4.86
CA TYR A 126 6.08 -26.28 -3.91
C TYR A 126 6.48 -27.74 -3.66
N ARG A 127 6.77 -28.12 -2.42
CA ARG A 127 6.70 -29.51 -1.95
C ARG A 127 5.50 -29.66 -0.99
N PRO A 128 4.91 -30.86 -0.89
CA PRO A 128 3.75 -31.08 -0.04
C PRO A 128 4.07 -30.73 1.42
N ALA A 129 3.08 -30.14 2.09
CA ALA A 129 3.20 -29.77 3.50
C ALA A 129 3.42 -31.01 4.38
N ILE A 130 4.32 -30.88 5.37
CA ILE A 130 4.38 -31.80 6.52
C ILE A 130 3.39 -31.27 7.56
N GLU A 131 2.51 -32.13 8.10
CA GLU A 131 1.59 -31.75 9.15
C GLU A 131 2.32 -31.46 10.48
N ALA A 132 1.76 -30.55 11.26
CA ALA A 132 2.21 -30.24 12.61
C ALA A 132 2.19 -31.47 13.51
N THR A 133 3.30 -31.76 14.19
CA THR A 133 3.29 -32.75 15.27
C THR A 133 2.64 -32.18 16.53
N GLU A 134 2.18 -33.04 17.44
CA GLU A 134 1.71 -32.61 18.77
C GLU A 134 2.78 -31.79 19.51
N LYS A 135 4.06 -32.13 19.30
CA LYS A 135 5.18 -31.40 19.88
C LYS A 135 5.28 -29.99 19.31
N ASP A 136 5.11 -29.84 17.99
CA ASP A 136 5.08 -28.51 17.34
C ASP A 136 3.98 -27.65 17.97
N LEU A 137 2.76 -28.20 18.07
CA LEU A 137 1.62 -27.53 18.71
C LEU A 137 1.94 -27.07 20.14
N LYS A 138 2.67 -27.87 20.92
CA LYS A 138 3.14 -27.50 22.26
C LYS A 138 4.12 -26.31 22.22
N TYR A 139 5.12 -26.32 21.34
CA TYR A 139 6.03 -25.19 21.17
C TYR A 139 5.28 -23.90 20.77
N PHE A 140 4.33 -23.99 19.84
CA PHE A 140 3.53 -22.84 19.43
C PHE A 140 2.65 -22.29 20.54
N SER A 141 2.07 -23.17 21.38
CA SER A 141 1.28 -22.76 22.54
C SER A 141 2.12 -21.95 23.54
N GLU A 142 3.32 -22.42 23.88
CA GLU A 142 4.21 -21.67 24.79
C GLU A 142 4.72 -20.39 24.14
N PHE A 143 5.08 -20.41 22.85
CA PHE A 143 5.45 -19.19 22.12
C PHE A 143 4.34 -18.15 22.19
N LYS A 144 3.08 -18.55 21.94
CA LYS A 144 1.92 -17.68 22.00
C LYS A 144 1.78 -17.01 23.36
N LYS A 145 1.97 -17.78 24.43
CA LYS A 145 1.91 -17.29 25.80
C LYS A 145 3.00 -16.24 26.07
N ILE A 146 4.25 -16.59 25.76
CA ILE A 146 5.43 -15.75 26.01
C ILE A 146 5.36 -14.46 25.21
N TYR A 147 5.13 -14.54 23.89
CA TYR A 147 5.05 -13.34 23.07
C TYR A 147 3.86 -12.46 23.48
N SER A 148 2.69 -13.03 23.82
CA SER A 148 1.56 -12.20 24.29
C SER A 148 1.90 -11.46 25.59
N ALA A 149 2.66 -12.09 26.48
CA ALA A 149 3.10 -11.48 27.72
C ALA A 149 4.18 -10.40 27.50
N LEU A 150 5.13 -10.63 26.60
CA LEU A 150 6.14 -9.65 26.20
C LEU A 150 5.52 -8.45 25.47
N ALA A 151 4.56 -8.69 24.58
CA ALA A 151 3.86 -7.64 23.86
C ALA A 151 3.06 -6.72 24.80
N LYS A 152 2.44 -7.27 25.86
CA LYS A 152 1.78 -6.46 26.91
C LYS A 152 2.73 -5.57 27.69
N LYS A 153 4.02 -5.91 27.70
CA LYS A 153 5.10 -5.14 28.32
C LYS A 153 5.81 -4.24 27.32
N GLU A 154 5.29 -4.14 26.08
CA GLU A 154 5.90 -3.39 24.98
C GLU A 154 7.33 -3.84 24.60
N ILE A 155 7.73 -5.06 24.99
CA ILE A 155 9.03 -5.64 24.66
C ILE A 155 9.01 -6.15 23.23
N LYS A 156 9.96 -5.68 22.43
CA LYS A 156 10.10 -6.07 21.02
C LYS A 156 10.91 -7.35 20.89
N ILE A 157 10.32 -8.34 20.22
CA ILE A 157 10.98 -9.59 19.85
C ILE A 157 10.78 -9.91 18.38
N TRP A 158 11.79 -10.54 17.78
CA TRP A 158 11.78 -11.08 16.41
C TRP A 158 12.07 -12.57 16.42
N THR A 159 11.38 -13.36 15.62
CA THR A 159 11.66 -14.79 15.48
C THR A 159 12.78 -15.02 14.48
N CYS A 160 13.70 -15.93 14.77
CA CYS A 160 14.76 -16.30 13.83
C CYS A 160 14.64 -17.73 13.28
N ASN A 161 15.38 -17.99 12.20
CA ASN A 161 15.84 -19.28 11.69
C ASN A 161 14.80 -20.42 11.61
N ARG A 162 14.45 -21.05 12.74
CA ARG A 162 13.58 -22.24 12.79
C ARG A 162 12.10 -21.89 12.65
N PHE A 163 11.68 -20.80 13.28
CA PHE A 163 10.32 -20.28 13.12
C PHE A 163 10.13 -19.63 11.75
N SER A 164 11.17 -18.96 11.25
CA SER A 164 11.15 -18.36 9.91
C SER A 164 10.98 -19.41 8.82
N LEU A 165 11.71 -20.53 8.87
CA LEU A 165 11.58 -21.59 7.87
C LEU A 165 10.20 -22.26 7.87
N ASN A 166 9.56 -22.37 9.05
CA ASN A 166 8.17 -22.85 9.14
C ASN A 166 7.17 -21.91 8.46
N GLY A 167 7.47 -20.61 8.35
CA GLY A 167 6.68 -19.64 7.59
C GLY A 167 7.08 -19.49 6.11
N LEU A 168 8.35 -19.74 5.77
CA LEU A 168 8.89 -19.49 4.43
C LEU A 168 8.70 -20.64 3.43
N ASN A 169 8.64 -21.89 3.87
CA ASN A 169 8.34 -23.01 2.98
C ASN A 169 7.95 -24.27 3.77
N ARG A 170 6.72 -24.76 3.60
CA ARG A 170 6.24 -26.01 4.22
C ARG A 170 7.05 -27.26 3.81
N SER A 171 7.78 -27.16 2.71
CA SER A 171 8.71 -28.19 2.19
C SER A 171 9.99 -28.33 3.01
N LEU A 172 10.36 -27.27 3.72
CA LEU A 172 11.49 -27.18 4.64
C LEU A 172 11.00 -27.08 6.08
N TRP A 173 9.73 -27.44 6.31
CA TRP A 173 9.14 -27.52 7.63
C TRP A 173 10.01 -28.42 8.51
N LEU A 174 10.53 -27.86 9.60
CA LEU A 174 11.33 -28.58 10.58
C LEU A 174 10.52 -28.66 11.87
N PRO A 175 10.36 -29.86 12.46
CA PRO A 175 9.80 -29.98 13.78
C PRO A 175 10.53 -29.04 14.73
N LEU A 176 9.75 -28.21 15.43
CA LEU A 176 10.29 -27.30 16.41
C LEU A 176 11.00 -28.11 17.49
N ARG A 177 12.23 -27.71 17.77
CA ARG A 177 13.01 -28.21 18.92
C ARG A 177 13.32 -27.10 19.92
N THR A 178 13.30 -25.86 19.44
CA THR A 178 13.60 -24.66 20.21
C THR A 178 12.91 -23.49 19.54
N ILE A 179 12.25 -22.65 20.34
CA ILE A 179 11.71 -21.35 19.94
C ILE A 179 12.85 -20.36 20.09
N ALA A 180 13.32 -19.78 19.00
CA ALA A 180 14.43 -18.84 19.04
C ALA A 180 13.92 -17.42 18.76
N LEU A 181 14.12 -16.54 19.73
CA LEU A 181 13.67 -15.15 19.73
C LEU A 181 14.87 -14.22 19.86
N VAL A 182 14.92 -13.21 19.02
CA VAL A 182 15.86 -12.10 19.11
C VAL A 182 15.20 -10.97 19.90
N ALA A 183 15.93 -10.40 20.86
CA ALA A 183 15.46 -9.30 21.69
C ALA A 183 16.61 -8.34 22.02
N TRP A 184 16.32 -7.09 22.39
CA TRP A 184 17.36 -6.18 22.83
C TRP A 184 17.96 -6.63 24.18
N GLU A 185 19.28 -6.54 24.31
CA GLU A 185 19.99 -6.87 25.57
C GLU A 185 19.46 -6.02 26.75
N LYS A 186 19.06 -4.77 26.49
CA LYS A 186 18.49 -3.89 27.53
C LYS A 186 17.19 -4.44 28.14
N ASP A 187 16.44 -5.25 27.40
CA ASP A 187 15.13 -5.80 27.83
C ASP A 187 15.31 -7.17 28.51
N ARG A 188 16.54 -7.70 28.57
CA ARG A 188 16.83 -9.06 29.04
C ARG A 188 16.34 -9.33 30.45
N ALA A 189 16.62 -8.44 31.39
CA ALA A 189 16.25 -8.65 32.80
C ALA A 189 14.72 -8.81 32.98
N GLU A 190 13.95 -8.08 32.18
CA GLU A 190 12.48 -8.18 32.21
C GLU A 190 11.98 -9.46 31.53
N ILE A 191 12.62 -9.88 30.43
CA ILE A 191 12.35 -11.18 29.79
C ILE A 191 12.62 -12.32 30.76
N GLU A 192 13.78 -12.32 31.44
CA GLU A 192 14.16 -13.35 32.41
C GLU A 192 13.17 -13.44 33.58
N SER A 193 12.78 -12.30 34.13
CA SER A 193 11.75 -12.24 35.18
C SER A 193 10.40 -12.80 34.73
N LEU A 194 9.99 -12.49 33.49
CA LEU A 194 8.76 -13.03 32.91
C LEU A 194 8.87 -14.55 32.73
N LEU A 195 9.95 -15.04 32.14
CA LEU A 195 10.15 -16.47 31.88
C LEU A 195 10.17 -17.28 33.18
N ALA A 196 10.82 -16.78 34.23
CA ALA A 196 10.80 -17.39 35.55
C ALA A 196 9.38 -17.49 36.12
N THR A 197 8.56 -16.43 35.96
CA THR A 197 7.14 -16.43 36.37
C THR A 197 6.32 -17.45 35.59
N GLU A 198 6.69 -17.71 34.33
CA GLU A 198 6.05 -18.66 33.44
C GLU A 198 6.53 -20.11 33.62
N GLY A 199 7.43 -20.35 34.57
CA GLY A 199 7.97 -21.67 34.93
C GLY A 199 9.13 -22.14 34.05
N PHE A 200 9.77 -21.23 33.31
CA PHE A 200 10.99 -21.52 32.57
C PHE A 200 12.22 -21.32 33.46
N SER A 201 13.16 -22.25 33.39
CA SER A 201 14.46 -22.15 34.05
C SER A 201 15.56 -21.96 33.02
N LEU A 202 16.51 -21.07 33.29
CA LEU A 202 17.74 -20.94 32.52
C LEU A 202 18.55 -22.23 32.69
N THR A 203 18.81 -22.94 31.58
CA THR A 203 19.57 -24.19 31.59
C THR A 203 20.97 -24.02 31.03
N GLU A 204 21.13 -23.13 30.05
CA GLU A 204 22.39 -22.95 29.35
C GLU A 204 22.55 -21.51 28.86
N VAL A 205 23.78 -21.02 28.90
CA VAL A 205 24.16 -19.74 28.28
C VAL A 205 25.21 -20.04 27.23
N PHE A 206 24.86 -19.84 25.97
CA PHE A 206 25.77 -19.99 24.85
C PHE A 206 26.35 -18.61 24.51
N GLY A 207 27.68 -18.48 24.48
CA GLY A 207 28.33 -17.30 23.91
C GLY A 207 28.10 -15.99 24.62
N GLY A 208 27.73 -16.04 25.90
CA GLY A 208 27.48 -14.86 26.71
C GLY A 208 26.33 -13.98 26.24
N THR A 209 25.55 -14.38 25.23
CA THR A 209 24.46 -13.57 24.65
C THR A 209 23.26 -14.38 24.16
N ASN A 210 23.36 -15.71 24.07
CA ASN A 210 22.22 -16.60 23.82
C ASN A 210 21.85 -17.34 25.11
N TYR A 211 20.63 -17.15 25.56
CA TYR A 211 20.12 -17.70 26.82
C TYR A 211 19.08 -18.77 26.52
N LEU A 212 19.40 -20.02 26.88
CA LEU A 212 18.50 -21.15 26.72
C LEU A 212 17.71 -21.37 28.00
N TYR A 213 16.40 -21.30 27.87
CA TYR A 213 15.43 -21.57 28.91
C TYR A 213 14.65 -22.82 28.57
N GLU A 214 14.41 -23.67 29.56
CA GLU A 214 13.61 -24.88 29.40
C GLU A 214 12.47 -24.93 30.39
N LYS A 215 11.36 -25.51 29.93
CA LYS A 215 10.20 -25.87 30.73
C LYS A 215 9.63 -27.15 30.16
N GLU A 216 9.72 -28.23 30.94
CA GLU A 216 9.40 -29.59 30.49
C GLU A 216 10.18 -29.91 29.20
N ASP A 217 9.49 -30.09 28.07
CA ASP A 217 10.07 -30.38 26.75
C ASP A 217 10.13 -29.17 25.80
N VAL A 218 9.75 -27.98 26.29
CA VAL A 218 9.78 -26.75 25.50
C VAL A 218 11.06 -25.99 25.81
N ARG A 219 11.81 -25.72 24.75
CA ARG A 219 13.05 -24.94 24.79
C ARG A 219 12.82 -23.58 24.15
N LEU A 220 13.30 -22.54 24.80
CA LEU A 220 13.30 -21.17 24.32
C LEU A 220 14.72 -20.63 24.33
N GLU A 221 15.20 -20.15 23.20
CA GLU A 221 16.47 -19.47 23.06
C GLU A 221 16.21 -17.97 22.89
N ILE A 222 16.75 -17.15 23.79
CA ILE A 222 16.75 -15.69 23.68
C ILE A 222 18.12 -15.27 23.17
N ILE A 223 18.17 -14.76 21.95
CA ILE A 223 19.35 -14.20 21.30
C ILE A 223 19.34 -12.69 21.57
N ALA A 224 20.28 -12.22 22.37
CA ALA A 224 20.35 -10.82 22.71
C ALA A 224 21.10 -9.99 21.66
N VAL A 225 20.53 -8.86 21.27
CA VAL A 225 21.13 -7.90 20.34
C VAL A 225 21.41 -6.58 21.01
N SER A 226 22.52 -5.97 20.61
CA SER A 226 23.03 -4.70 21.12
C SER A 226 23.21 -3.71 19.98
N ARG A 227 23.18 -2.42 20.30
CA ARG A 227 23.42 -1.34 19.35
C ARG A 227 24.60 -0.49 19.81
N ASP A 228 25.51 -0.19 18.89
CA ASP A 228 26.61 0.74 19.10
C ASP A 228 26.78 1.68 17.89
N GLN A 229 27.88 2.44 17.87
CA GLN A 229 28.19 3.39 16.80
C GLN A 229 28.39 2.74 15.42
N LYS A 230 28.70 1.43 15.36
CA LYS A 230 28.89 0.69 14.11
C LYS A 230 27.60 0.03 13.62
N GLY A 231 26.54 0.02 14.42
CA GLY A 231 25.24 -0.53 14.03
C GLY A 231 24.66 -1.47 15.08
N ILE A 232 23.84 -2.42 14.62
CA ILE A 232 23.22 -3.43 15.47
C ILE A 232 23.98 -4.74 15.31
N PHE A 233 24.17 -5.49 16.40
CA PHE A 233 24.90 -6.75 16.38
C PHE A 233 24.42 -7.70 17.47
N SER A 234 24.66 -9.00 17.26
CA SER A 234 24.68 -10.02 18.31
C SER A 234 26.11 -10.49 18.56
N GLN A 235 26.38 -11.03 19.76
CA GLN A 235 27.59 -11.81 19.99
C GLN A 235 27.28 -13.30 19.86
N THR A 236 28.31 -14.11 19.66
CA THR A 236 28.16 -15.55 19.45
C THR A 236 28.77 -16.38 20.56
N ALA A 237 28.59 -17.72 20.48
CA ALA A 237 29.26 -18.74 21.31
C ALA A 237 30.73 -18.43 21.61
N GLN A 238 31.49 -17.97 20.60
CA GLN A 238 32.92 -17.68 20.72
C GLN A 238 33.25 -16.18 20.79
N GLY A 239 32.27 -15.32 21.06
CA GLY A 239 32.44 -13.87 21.16
C GLY A 239 32.64 -13.16 19.82
N PHE A 240 32.31 -13.81 18.70
CA PHE A 240 32.33 -13.15 17.40
C PHE A 240 31.19 -12.13 17.30
N ARG A 241 31.47 -10.99 16.68
CA ARG A 241 30.45 -9.99 16.36
C ARG A 241 29.75 -10.38 15.06
N GLN A 242 28.45 -10.60 15.13
CA GLN A 242 27.59 -10.77 13.96
C GLN A 242 26.77 -9.50 13.76
N ASP A 243 27.06 -8.78 12.67
CA ASP A 243 26.35 -7.54 12.35
C ASP A 243 24.94 -7.83 11.82
N MET A 244 23.99 -6.95 12.17
CA MET A 244 22.59 -6.97 11.74
C MET A 244 22.25 -5.64 11.09
N LYS A 245 21.45 -5.65 10.01
CA LYS A 245 21.00 -4.41 9.40
C LYS A 245 19.77 -3.89 10.16
N PRO A 246 19.61 -2.57 10.31
CA PRO A 246 18.38 -1.99 10.86
C PRO A 246 17.12 -2.42 10.08
N SER A 247 17.24 -2.64 8.78
CA SER A 247 16.16 -3.12 7.91
C SER A 247 15.70 -4.54 8.23
N ASP A 248 16.49 -5.35 8.94
CA ASP A 248 16.12 -6.72 9.30
C ASP A 248 15.24 -6.79 10.54
N MET A 249 15.11 -5.67 11.26
CA MET A 249 14.31 -5.54 12.47
C MET A 249 13.30 -4.39 12.38
N PRO A 250 12.50 -4.30 11.30
CA PRO A 250 11.53 -3.24 11.17
C PRO A 250 10.42 -3.42 12.20
N GLU A 251 9.86 -2.30 12.66
CA GLU A 251 8.83 -2.32 13.70
C GLU A 251 7.47 -2.81 13.17
N ALA A 252 7.29 -2.74 11.84
CA ALA A 252 6.03 -2.96 11.14
C ALA A 252 5.88 -4.36 10.52
N GLU A 253 6.95 -5.14 10.36
CA GLU A 253 6.83 -6.49 9.77
C GLU A 253 6.29 -7.47 10.80
N LEU A 254 5.00 -7.78 10.66
CA LEU A 254 4.31 -8.80 11.42
C LEU A 254 4.07 -10.02 10.53
N GLY A 255 4.62 -11.16 10.92
CA GLY A 255 4.22 -12.46 10.42
C GLY A 255 3.09 -13.07 11.23
N SER A 256 2.35 -13.99 10.61
CA SER A 256 1.37 -14.83 11.30
C SER A 256 1.67 -16.30 11.02
N LEU A 257 1.66 -17.13 12.05
CA LEU A 257 1.79 -18.58 11.91
C LEU A 257 0.76 -19.22 12.83
N TRP A 258 -0.16 -19.97 12.22
CA TRP A 258 -1.30 -20.59 12.90
C TRP A 258 -2.16 -19.58 13.68
N GLY A 259 -2.32 -18.39 13.10
CA GLY A 259 -3.11 -17.29 13.67
C GLY A 259 -2.42 -16.54 14.80
N PHE A 260 -1.10 -16.69 14.95
CA PHE A 260 -0.32 -16.00 15.96
C PHE A 260 0.62 -14.93 15.36
N PRO A 261 0.51 -13.64 15.74
CA PRO A 261 1.36 -12.58 15.22
C PRO A 261 2.76 -12.59 15.85
N TYR A 262 3.81 -12.37 15.05
CA TYR A 262 5.20 -12.24 15.49
C TYR A 262 6.02 -11.36 14.55
N ARG A 263 7.21 -10.89 14.92
CA ARG A 263 8.07 -10.14 13.98
C ARG A 263 9.08 -11.07 13.32
N ILE A 264 9.30 -10.92 12.02
CA ILE A 264 10.18 -11.80 11.24
C ILE A 264 11.50 -11.09 10.98
N LEU A 265 12.59 -11.85 10.99
CA LEU A 265 13.86 -11.40 10.43
C LEU A 265 13.85 -11.67 8.92
N SER A 266 14.36 -10.71 8.14
CA SER A 266 14.44 -10.84 6.68
C SER A 266 15.11 -12.16 6.27
N PRO A 267 14.69 -12.81 5.17
CA PRO A 267 15.38 -14.03 4.74
C PRO A 267 16.83 -13.78 4.31
N GLU A 268 17.19 -12.56 3.93
CA GLU A 268 18.58 -12.11 3.76
C GLU A 268 19.37 -12.20 5.05
N TYR A 269 18.80 -11.72 6.17
CA TYR A 269 19.44 -11.87 7.47
C TYR A 269 19.62 -13.36 7.79
N ASN A 270 18.58 -14.18 7.62
CA ASN A 270 18.68 -15.61 7.88
C ASN A 270 19.76 -16.27 7.00
N LEU A 271 19.84 -15.91 5.71
CA LEU A 271 20.85 -16.40 4.79
C LEU A 271 22.27 -16.06 5.26
N GLU A 272 22.52 -14.79 5.54
CA GLU A 272 23.83 -14.33 6.01
C GLU A 272 24.15 -14.88 7.40
N HIS A 273 23.15 -15.07 8.26
CA HIS A 273 23.30 -15.71 9.55
C HIS A 273 23.73 -17.18 9.41
N TYR A 274 23.09 -17.95 8.53
CA TYR A 274 23.51 -19.33 8.28
C TYR A 274 24.89 -19.41 7.64
N LYS A 275 25.22 -18.54 6.67
CA LYS A 275 26.58 -18.46 6.11
C LYS A 275 27.61 -18.10 7.18
N PHE A 276 27.28 -17.16 8.06
CA PHE A 276 28.13 -16.76 9.18
C PHE A 276 28.38 -17.94 10.11
N ILE A 277 27.34 -18.65 10.55
CA ILE A 277 27.48 -19.85 11.40
C ILE A 277 28.32 -20.91 10.70
N ALA A 278 28.01 -21.23 9.44
CA ALA A 278 28.75 -22.23 8.66
C ALA A 278 30.24 -21.88 8.53
N LYS A 279 30.59 -20.59 8.47
CA LYS A 279 31.97 -20.12 8.36
C LYS A 279 32.70 -19.98 9.70
N LYS A 280 32.02 -19.46 10.73
CA LYS A 280 32.64 -19.04 12.00
C LYS A 280 32.42 -20.02 13.14
N GLU A 281 31.42 -20.90 13.04
CA GLU A 281 31.01 -21.81 14.11
C GLU A 281 30.93 -23.28 13.67
N ALA A 282 31.57 -23.63 12.53
CA ALA A 282 31.55 -24.97 11.95
C ALA A 282 31.91 -26.10 12.94
N GLY A 283 32.69 -25.82 13.99
CA GLY A 283 33.09 -26.80 15.01
C GLY A 283 32.07 -27.05 16.14
N ILE A 284 31.01 -26.24 16.26
CA ILE A 284 30.01 -26.34 17.34
C ILE A 284 28.66 -26.84 16.81
N ARG A 285 28.30 -26.50 15.57
CA ARG A 285 27.10 -26.99 14.88
C ARG A 285 27.51 -27.56 13.53
N GLN A 286 27.59 -28.88 13.42
CA GLN A 286 27.53 -29.57 12.13
C GLN A 286 26.24 -30.38 12.10
N SER A 287 25.21 -29.80 11.49
CA SER A 287 24.05 -30.57 11.05
C SER A 287 23.99 -30.56 9.53
N LEU A 288 23.71 -31.72 8.93
CA LEU A 288 23.58 -31.92 7.48
C LEU A 288 22.54 -30.99 6.80
N GLY A 289 21.74 -30.24 7.58
CA GLY A 289 20.69 -29.36 7.07
C GLY A 289 21.06 -27.88 6.89
N ASP A 290 22.25 -27.40 7.30
CA ASP A 290 22.56 -25.97 7.16
C ASP A 290 22.94 -25.59 5.72
N GLU A 291 23.60 -26.48 4.97
CA GLU A 291 23.89 -26.27 3.54
C GLU A 291 22.60 -26.23 2.70
N GLU A 292 21.65 -27.14 2.95
CA GLU A 292 20.35 -27.14 2.28
C GLU A 292 19.55 -25.86 2.56
N LYS A 293 19.61 -25.34 3.80
CA LYS A 293 18.96 -24.07 4.17
C LYS A 293 19.63 -22.87 3.51
N ILE A 294 20.96 -22.84 3.48
CA ILE A 294 21.71 -21.79 2.78
C ILE A 294 21.32 -21.80 1.31
N ASN A 295 21.31 -22.96 0.65
CA ASN A 295 20.93 -23.08 -0.75
C ASN A 295 19.49 -22.62 -0.98
N PHE A 296 18.55 -23.03 -0.13
CA PHE A 296 17.17 -22.57 -0.24
C PHE A 296 17.03 -21.05 -0.04
N LEU A 297 17.60 -20.51 1.03
CA LEU A 297 17.52 -19.07 1.31
C LEU A 297 18.25 -18.27 0.24
N GLN A 298 19.33 -18.79 -0.33
CA GLN A 298 20.03 -18.19 -1.46
C GLN A 298 19.14 -18.17 -2.71
N GLU A 299 18.54 -19.30 -3.09
CA GLU A 299 17.58 -19.35 -4.21
C GLU A 299 16.38 -18.43 -4.00
N TRP A 300 15.89 -18.32 -2.75
CA TRP A 300 14.81 -17.41 -2.40
C TRP A 300 15.24 -15.94 -2.50
N VAL A 301 16.38 -15.58 -1.91
CA VAL A 301 16.95 -14.23 -1.97
C VAL A 301 17.29 -13.82 -3.40
N ASP A 302 17.79 -14.73 -4.23
CA ASP A 302 18.17 -14.39 -5.61
C ASP A 302 16.95 -14.42 -6.56
N GLY A 303 16.03 -15.37 -6.37
CA GLY A 303 14.97 -15.67 -7.34
C GLY A 303 13.61 -15.06 -7.01
N VAL A 304 13.20 -15.08 -5.74
CA VAL A 304 11.92 -14.55 -5.26
C VAL A 304 12.05 -13.06 -4.96
N ASN A 305 13.20 -12.65 -4.44
CA ASN A 305 13.38 -11.33 -3.87
C ASN A 305 13.58 -10.23 -4.90
N ASP A 306 14.28 -10.41 -6.02
CA ASP A 306 14.57 -9.26 -6.91
C ASP A 306 13.32 -8.55 -7.43
N LYS A 307 12.35 -9.32 -7.95
CA LYS A 307 11.10 -8.76 -8.47
C LYS A 307 10.15 -8.32 -7.36
N ILE A 308 10.05 -9.09 -6.29
CA ILE A 308 9.17 -8.76 -5.16
C ILE A 308 9.71 -7.55 -4.40
N ARG A 309 11.01 -7.45 -4.14
CA ARG A 309 11.65 -6.29 -3.49
C ARG A 309 11.47 -5.02 -4.29
N TYR A 310 11.53 -5.13 -5.62
CA TYR A 310 11.35 -3.97 -6.48
C TYR A 310 9.89 -3.49 -6.49
N TRP A 311 8.92 -4.42 -6.58
CA TRP A 311 7.51 -4.08 -6.79
C TRP A 311 6.62 -4.16 -5.53
N SER A 312 7.09 -4.71 -4.42
CA SER A 312 6.29 -5.07 -3.24
C SER A 312 6.88 -4.52 -1.94
N PRO A 313 6.04 -4.10 -0.99
CA PRO A 313 4.58 -3.96 -1.10
C PRO A 313 4.20 -2.88 -2.12
N ILE A 314 2.96 -2.93 -2.61
CA ILE A 314 2.47 -1.89 -3.52
C ILE A 314 2.29 -0.60 -2.70
N ASP A 315 3.00 0.48 -3.08
CA ASP A 315 2.98 1.74 -2.34
C ASP A 315 1.58 2.33 -2.21
N LEU A 316 0.81 2.26 -3.30
CA LEU A 316 -0.48 2.92 -3.41
C LEU A 316 -1.44 2.09 -4.26
N TYR A 317 -2.58 1.74 -3.66
CA TYR A 317 -3.72 1.17 -4.35
C TYR A 317 -4.83 2.21 -4.46
N VAL A 318 -5.26 2.51 -5.69
CA VAL A 318 -6.39 3.40 -5.96
C VAL A 318 -7.58 2.56 -6.40
N GLY A 319 -8.71 2.67 -5.71
CA GLY A 319 -9.91 1.89 -6.04
C GLY A 319 -11.18 2.48 -5.46
N GLY A 320 -12.33 2.06 -5.98
CA GLY A 320 -13.63 2.50 -5.46
C GLY A 320 -13.95 1.87 -4.09
N ALA A 321 -14.65 2.62 -3.25
CA ALA A 321 -15.04 2.16 -1.90
C ALA A 321 -15.94 0.91 -1.92
N GLU A 322 -16.61 0.62 -3.04
CA GLU A 322 -17.39 -0.60 -3.26
C GLU A 322 -16.56 -1.90 -3.16
N HIS A 323 -15.24 -1.80 -3.29
CA HIS A 323 -14.33 -2.94 -3.21
C HIS A 323 -13.86 -3.25 -1.77
N ALA A 324 -14.16 -2.38 -0.80
CA ALA A 324 -13.71 -2.50 0.59
C ALA A 324 -14.10 -3.83 1.24
N THR A 325 -15.34 -4.29 1.05
CA THR A 325 -15.83 -5.54 1.67
C THR A 325 -15.79 -6.74 0.74
N ARG A 326 -15.07 -6.66 -0.39
CA ARG A 326 -14.98 -7.74 -1.39
C ARG A 326 -13.53 -7.93 -1.81
N HIS A 327 -13.15 -7.35 -2.95
CA HIS A 327 -11.83 -7.51 -3.54
C HIS A 327 -10.71 -7.23 -2.52
N LEU A 328 -10.79 -6.15 -1.74
CA LEU A 328 -9.74 -5.81 -0.79
C LEU A 328 -9.61 -6.83 0.36
N ILE A 329 -10.70 -7.40 0.85
CA ILE A 329 -10.65 -8.48 1.85
C ILE A 329 -10.00 -9.72 1.25
N TYR A 330 -10.42 -10.12 0.05
CA TYR A 330 -9.91 -11.33 -0.59
C TYR A 330 -8.47 -11.18 -1.05
N ALA A 331 -8.05 -9.99 -1.51
CA ALA A 331 -6.67 -9.70 -1.87
C ALA A 331 -5.74 -9.85 -0.66
N ARG A 332 -6.15 -9.31 0.51
CA ARG A 332 -5.42 -9.49 1.77
C ARG A 332 -5.41 -10.95 2.22
N PHE A 333 -6.53 -11.67 2.11
CA PHE A 333 -6.60 -13.09 2.43
C PHE A 333 -5.61 -13.91 1.58
N TRP A 334 -5.63 -13.73 0.26
CA TRP A 334 -4.69 -14.40 -0.65
C TRP A 334 -3.25 -14.01 -0.37
N HIS A 335 -2.96 -12.73 -0.11
CA HIS A 335 -1.62 -12.28 0.23
C HIS A 335 -1.11 -12.96 1.51
N LYS A 336 -1.92 -13.00 2.57
CA LYS A 336 -1.58 -13.69 3.82
C LYS A 336 -1.40 -15.19 3.63
N PHE A 337 -2.26 -15.82 2.82
CA PHE A 337 -2.07 -17.23 2.47
C PHE A 337 -0.74 -17.47 1.73
N LEU A 338 -0.38 -16.60 0.78
CA LEU A 338 0.88 -16.68 0.04
C LEU A 338 2.09 -16.35 0.93
N PHE A 339 1.91 -15.47 1.90
CA PHE A 339 2.90 -15.15 2.92
C PHE A 339 3.14 -16.34 3.85
N ASP A 340 2.08 -17.03 4.29
CA ASP A 340 2.16 -18.27 5.08
C ASP A 340 2.84 -19.42 4.31
N LEU A 341 2.88 -19.32 2.98
CA LEU A 341 3.63 -20.22 2.11
C LEU A 341 5.06 -19.72 1.82
N GLY A 342 5.40 -18.49 2.21
CA GLY A 342 6.68 -17.82 1.95
C GLY A 342 6.91 -17.39 0.51
N VAL A 343 5.83 -17.21 -0.25
CA VAL A 343 5.86 -16.78 -1.66
C VAL A 343 6.02 -15.25 -1.76
N VAL A 344 5.60 -14.50 -0.73
CA VAL A 344 5.76 -13.04 -0.62
C VAL A 344 6.50 -12.67 0.66
N SER A 345 7.11 -11.49 0.71
CA SER A 345 7.95 -11.03 1.83
C SER A 345 7.20 -10.32 2.95
N GLY A 346 5.98 -9.82 2.70
CA GLY A 346 5.14 -9.11 3.68
C GLY A 346 3.75 -9.72 3.83
N ASP A 347 3.05 -9.39 4.90
CA ASP A 347 1.72 -9.95 5.20
C ASP A 347 0.56 -9.08 4.67
N GLU A 348 0.86 -7.89 4.11
CA GLU A 348 -0.12 -6.98 3.50
C GLU A 348 0.31 -6.55 2.09
N PRO A 349 -0.62 -6.55 1.11
CA PRO A 349 -0.29 -6.26 -0.29
C PRO A 349 -0.09 -4.77 -0.60
N PHE A 350 -0.71 -3.86 0.16
CA PHE A 350 -0.78 -2.43 -0.15
C PHE A 350 -0.38 -1.58 1.06
N ILE A 351 0.55 -0.62 0.90
CA ILE A 351 0.94 0.33 1.96
C ILE A 351 -0.17 1.36 2.18
N ARG A 352 -0.63 2.01 1.11
CA ARG A 352 -1.67 3.05 1.15
C ARG A 352 -2.85 2.66 0.26
N LEU A 353 -4.06 2.82 0.78
CA LEU A 353 -5.30 2.74 0.02
C LEU A 353 -5.87 4.15 -0.18
N GLN A 354 -6.18 4.52 -1.42
CA GLN A 354 -6.86 5.75 -1.76
C GLN A 354 -8.17 5.44 -2.46
N ASN A 355 -9.29 5.87 -1.86
CA ASN A 355 -10.60 5.69 -2.46
C ASN A 355 -10.87 6.78 -3.50
N VAL A 356 -11.43 6.38 -4.65
CA VAL A 356 -11.94 7.28 -5.67
C VAL A 356 -13.46 7.47 -5.54
N GLY A 357 -13.93 8.68 -5.80
CA GLY A 357 -15.35 9.02 -5.85
C GLY A 357 -16.03 8.50 -7.12
N LEU A 358 -17.33 8.23 -7.04
CA LEU A 358 -18.11 7.82 -8.21
C LEU A 358 -18.42 9.02 -9.10
N ILE A 359 -18.13 8.90 -10.40
CA ILE A 359 -18.62 9.86 -11.39
C ILE A 359 -20.09 9.52 -11.71
N LEU A 360 -20.96 10.49 -11.49
CA LEU A 360 -22.39 10.44 -11.79
C LEU A 360 -22.63 11.07 -13.16
N ALA A 361 -23.72 10.69 -13.82
CA ALA A 361 -24.17 11.39 -15.01
C ALA A 361 -24.63 12.83 -14.68
N GLU A 362 -24.86 13.65 -15.71
CA GLU A 362 -25.33 15.04 -15.54
C GLU A 362 -26.66 15.14 -14.75
N ASP A 363 -27.48 14.09 -14.82
CA ASP A 363 -28.74 13.98 -14.08
C ASP A 363 -28.56 13.58 -12.59
N GLY A 364 -27.31 13.44 -12.13
CA GLY A 364 -26.97 13.05 -10.77
C GLY A 364 -27.14 11.56 -10.46
N ARG A 365 -27.50 10.72 -11.44
CA ARG A 365 -27.62 9.28 -11.26
C ARG A 365 -26.32 8.57 -11.59
N LYS A 366 -26.15 7.36 -11.06
CA LYS A 366 -25.06 6.47 -11.50
C LYS A 366 -25.22 6.18 -13.00
N MET A 367 -24.14 6.34 -13.76
CA MET A 367 -24.12 6.02 -15.19
C MET A 367 -24.49 4.54 -15.42
N SER A 368 -25.42 4.30 -16.33
CA SER A 368 -25.88 2.96 -16.68
C SER A 368 -26.47 2.91 -18.08
N LYS A 369 -26.16 1.85 -18.84
CA LYS A 369 -26.76 1.59 -20.16
C LYS A 369 -28.29 1.58 -20.10
N ARG A 370 -28.89 1.14 -18.98
CA ARG A 370 -30.34 1.14 -18.77
C ARG A 370 -30.97 2.52 -18.90
N TRP A 371 -30.27 3.57 -18.48
CA TRP A 371 -30.78 4.94 -18.47
C TRP A 371 -30.36 5.73 -19.72
N GLY A 372 -29.52 5.16 -20.59
CA GLY A 372 -28.96 5.87 -21.74
C GLY A 372 -28.11 7.09 -21.34
N ASN A 373 -27.64 7.15 -20.08
CA ASN A 373 -26.93 8.31 -19.51
C ASN A 373 -25.41 8.06 -19.37
N VAL A 374 -24.88 7.08 -20.10
CA VAL A 374 -23.45 6.78 -20.09
C VAL A 374 -22.74 7.79 -20.99
N VAL A 375 -21.74 8.47 -20.44
CA VAL A 375 -20.80 9.26 -21.24
C VAL A 375 -19.71 8.32 -21.72
N ASN A 376 -19.54 8.21 -23.04
CA ASN A 376 -18.51 7.39 -23.63
C ASN A 376 -17.21 8.20 -23.73
N PRO A 377 -16.10 7.78 -23.08
CA PRO A 377 -14.85 8.51 -23.13
C PRO A 377 -14.30 8.66 -24.55
N ASP A 378 -14.52 7.69 -25.43
CA ASP A 378 -14.01 7.76 -26.82
C ASP A 378 -14.62 8.93 -27.60
N ASP A 379 -15.92 9.18 -27.42
CA ASP A 379 -16.63 10.29 -28.06
C ASP A 379 -16.10 11.63 -27.53
N VAL A 380 -15.86 11.72 -26.21
CA VAL A 380 -15.29 12.91 -25.57
C VAL A 380 -13.86 13.18 -26.05
N VAL A 381 -13.03 12.14 -26.15
CA VAL A 381 -11.65 12.27 -26.64
C VAL A 381 -11.63 12.71 -28.09
N ALA A 382 -12.51 12.16 -28.93
CA ALA A 382 -12.59 12.54 -30.35
C ALA A 382 -12.99 14.02 -30.53
N GLU A 383 -13.86 14.55 -29.68
CA GLU A 383 -14.36 15.93 -29.79
C GLU A 383 -13.48 16.97 -29.08
N TYR A 384 -12.98 16.67 -27.88
CA TYR A 384 -12.28 17.64 -27.02
C TYR A 384 -10.78 17.34 -26.81
N GLY A 385 -10.34 16.13 -27.15
CA GLY A 385 -8.98 15.64 -26.92
C GLY A 385 -8.77 14.99 -25.54
N ALA A 386 -7.82 14.07 -25.47
CA ALA A 386 -7.53 13.30 -24.26
C ALA A 386 -7.10 14.16 -23.06
N ASP A 387 -6.32 15.21 -23.30
CA ASP A 387 -5.87 16.10 -22.23
C ASP A 387 -7.02 16.91 -21.62
N ALA A 388 -7.99 17.33 -22.43
CA ALA A 388 -9.16 18.05 -21.92
C ALA A 388 -9.98 17.16 -20.99
N LEU A 389 -10.19 15.89 -21.39
CA LEU A 389 -10.86 14.89 -20.56
C LEU A 389 -10.12 14.67 -19.24
N ARG A 390 -8.81 14.41 -19.29
CA ARG A 390 -7.98 14.14 -18.10
C ARG A 390 -7.95 15.32 -17.13
N VAL A 391 -7.73 16.54 -17.63
CA VAL A 391 -7.76 17.75 -16.81
C VAL A 391 -9.14 17.94 -16.20
N TYR A 392 -10.20 17.71 -16.96
CA TYR A 392 -11.56 17.83 -16.44
C TYR A 392 -11.85 16.84 -15.31
N GLU A 393 -11.56 15.55 -15.49
CA GLU A 393 -11.79 14.52 -14.47
C GLU A 393 -11.01 14.81 -13.18
N MET A 394 -9.79 15.32 -13.31
CA MET A 394 -8.96 15.69 -12.16
C MET A 394 -9.39 17.02 -11.51
N PHE A 395 -10.17 17.85 -12.21
CA PHE A 395 -10.61 19.18 -11.76
C PHE A 395 -12.03 19.20 -11.19
N MET A 396 -12.89 18.27 -11.59
CA MET A 396 -14.33 18.31 -11.32
C MET A 396 -14.72 18.35 -9.84
N GLY A 397 -13.84 17.91 -8.93
CA GLY A 397 -14.04 17.95 -7.49
C GLY A 397 -12.96 17.20 -6.71
N PRO A 398 -13.11 17.08 -5.38
CA PRO A 398 -12.21 16.28 -4.57
C PRO A 398 -12.19 14.81 -5.02
N PHE A 399 -11.00 14.23 -5.19
CA PHE A 399 -10.81 12.90 -5.79
C PHE A 399 -11.60 11.76 -5.12
N ASN A 400 -11.82 11.85 -3.80
CA ASN A 400 -12.50 10.83 -3.01
C ASN A 400 -14.01 11.03 -2.87
N GLN A 401 -14.58 12.09 -3.48
CA GLN A 401 -16.00 12.41 -3.39
C GLN A 401 -16.70 12.15 -4.72
N PRO A 402 -17.98 11.73 -4.70
CA PRO A 402 -18.76 11.66 -5.91
C PRO A 402 -18.86 13.03 -6.59
N ALA A 403 -18.78 13.04 -7.92
CA ALA A 403 -18.92 14.24 -8.73
C ALA A 403 -19.87 13.96 -9.88
N ALA A 404 -20.75 14.93 -10.19
CA ALA A 404 -21.60 14.84 -11.37
C ALA A 404 -20.81 15.32 -12.60
N TRP A 405 -20.94 14.57 -13.69
CA TRP A 405 -20.45 15.00 -15.00
C TRP A 405 -21.08 16.34 -15.39
N SER A 406 -20.32 17.16 -16.09
CA SER A 406 -20.72 18.46 -16.60
C SER A 406 -19.93 18.76 -17.86
N THR A 407 -20.62 18.70 -19.00
CA THR A 407 -20.02 19.04 -20.30
C THR A 407 -19.51 20.49 -20.33
N ASN A 408 -20.19 21.42 -19.64
CA ASN A 408 -19.69 22.79 -19.49
C ASN A 408 -18.37 22.86 -18.71
N GLY A 409 -18.19 22.02 -17.68
CA GLY A 409 -16.94 21.90 -16.95
C GLY A 409 -15.79 21.40 -17.84
N LEU A 410 -16.08 20.41 -18.70
CA LEU A 410 -15.13 19.90 -19.70
C LEU A 410 -14.70 20.99 -20.69
N VAL A 411 -15.65 21.77 -21.22
CA VAL A 411 -15.35 22.92 -22.10
C VAL A 411 -14.44 23.92 -21.39
N GLY A 412 -14.64 24.14 -20.09
CA GLY A 412 -13.75 24.96 -19.27
C GLY A 412 -12.32 24.44 -19.21
N ALA A 413 -12.14 23.13 -19.01
CA ALA A 413 -10.82 22.48 -19.03
C ALA A 413 -10.14 22.61 -20.40
N ARG A 414 -10.89 22.44 -21.49
CA ARG A 414 -10.37 22.64 -22.86
C ARG A 414 -9.88 24.08 -23.07
N ARG A 415 -10.68 25.08 -22.67
CA ARG A 415 -10.29 26.50 -22.78
C ARG A 415 -9.05 26.84 -21.96
N PHE A 416 -8.89 26.22 -20.79
CA PHE A 416 -7.66 26.37 -20.01
C PHE A 416 -6.44 25.88 -20.79
N LEU A 417 -6.51 24.70 -21.41
CA LEU A 417 -5.43 24.17 -22.25
C LEU A 417 -5.13 25.05 -23.47
N GLU A 418 -6.15 25.65 -24.09
CA GLU A 418 -5.96 26.62 -25.18
C GLU A 418 -5.22 27.88 -24.72
N LYS A 419 -5.49 28.35 -23.49
CA LYS A 419 -4.73 29.46 -22.89
C LYS A 419 -3.27 29.07 -22.65
N VAL A 420 -3.01 27.86 -22.15
CA VAL A 420 -1.64 27.35 -21.97
C VAL A 420 -0.87 27.35 -23.30
N ASN A 421 -1.49 26.85 -24.37
CA ASN A 421 -0.91 26.90 -25.71
C ASN A 421 -0.60 28.35 -26.14
N GLY A 422 -1.50 29.29 -25.85
CA GLY A 422 -1.32 30.71 -26.14
C GLY A 422 -0.14 31.36 -25.40
N LEU A 423 0.32 30.81 -24.28
CA LEU A 423 1.48 31.35 -23.54
C LEU A 423 2.79 31.27 -24.34
N ALA A 424 2.89 30.35 -25.30
CA ALA A 424 4.07 30.25 -26.16
C ALA A 424 4.34 31.55 -26.94
N ALA A 425 3.31 32.33 -27.26
CA ALA A 425 3.43 33.63 -27.92
C ALA A 425 3.88 34.77 -26.97
N LEU A 426 3.89 34.53 -25.66
CA LEU A 426 4.29 35.50 -24.62
C LEU A 426 5.72 35.26 -24.11
N ILE A 427 6.47 34.35 -24.74
CA ILE A 427 7.85 34.06 -24.35
C ILE A 427 8.73 35.29 -24.61
N SER A 428 9.45 35.71 -23.58
CA SER A 428 10.32 36.89 -23.58
C SER A 428 11.67 36.60 -22.91
N GLU A 429 12.65 37.50 -23.07
CA GLU A 429 13.97 37.38 -22.42
C GLU A 429 13.91 37.61 -20.90
N THR A 430 12.92 38.37 -20.43
CA THR A 430 12.71 38.69 -19.02
C THR A 430 11.25 38.49 -18.64
N GLU A 431 11.00 38.28 -17.36
CA GLU A 431 9.65 38.17 -16.79
C GLU A 431 9.61 38.89 -15.43
N SER A 432 8.41 39.20 -14.95
CA SER A 432 8.27 39.91 -13.68
C SER A 432 8.53 39.00 -12.49
N ASN A 433 8.95 39.59 -11.36
CA ASN A 433 9.12 38.84 -10.11
C ASN A 433 7.81 38.16 -9.68
N GLN A 434 6.66 38.71 -10.05
CA GLN A 434 5.35 38.10 -9.79
C GLN A 434 5.18 36.76 -10.52
N VAL A 435 5.59 36.66 -11.79
CA VAL A 435 5.56 35.40 -12.56
C VAL A 435 6.51 34.36 -11.94
N ILE A 436 7.74 34.76 -11.61
CA ILE A 436 8.75 33.88 -10.99
C ILE A 436 8.23 33.29 -9.68
N ARG A 437 7.69 34.14 -8.81
CA ARG A 437 7.10 33.71 -7.54
C ARG A 437 5.91 32.79 -7.72
N ALA A 438 4.99 33.16 -8.62
CA ALA A 438 3.81 32.36 -8.93
C ALA A 438 4.20 30.96 -9.45
N LEU A 439 5.26 30.85 -10.26
CA LEU A 439 5.77 29.57 -10.72
C LEU A 439 6.30 28.72 -9.55
N HIS A 440 7.16 29.26 -8.70
CA HIS A 440 7.70 28.52 -7.54
C HIS A 440 6.61 28.06 -6.57
N GLN A 441 5.61 28.91 -6.30
CA GLN A 441 4.43 28.54 -5.52
C GLN A 441 3.63 27.43 -6.20
N THR A 442 3.50 27.48 -7.52
CA THR A 442 2.79 26.46 -8.32
C THR A 442 3.53 25.13 -8.31
N ILE A 443 4.85 25.11 -8.52
CA ILE A 443 5.69 23.91 -8.46
C ILE A 443 5.52 23.21 -7.11
N LYS A 444 5.66 23.96 -6.00
CA LYS A 444 5.50 23.39 -4.66
C LYS A 444 4.09 22.87 -4.44
N LYS A 445 3.08 23.70 -4.66
CA LYS A 445 1.69 23.38 -4.31
C LYS A 445 1.17 22.21 -5.15
N VAL A 446 1.45 22.19 -6.45
CA VAL A 446 1.02 21.10 -7.33
C VAL A 446 1.72 19.79 -6.95
N GLY A 447 3.01 19.82 -6.62
CA GLY A 447 3.73 18.65 -6.11
C GLY A 447 3.11 18.07 -4.84
N ASP A 448 2.85 18.93 -3.84
CA ASP A 448 2.19 18.53 -2.59
C ASP A 448 0.77 18.00 -2.85
N ASP A 449 -0.01 18.68 -3.70
CA ASP A 449 -1.38 18.29 -4.03
C ASP A 449 -1.47 16.96 -4.78
N ILE A 450 -0.52 16.64 -5.66
CA ILE A 450 -0.46 15.34 -6.34
C ILE A 450 -0.22 14.24 -5.29
N ALA A 451 0.74 14.42 -4.38
CA ALA A 451 1.03 13.45 -3.32
C ALA A 451 -0.18 13.22 -2.37
N GLU A 452 -0.97 14.27 -2.16
CA GLU A 452 -2.16 14.27 -1.31
C GLU A 452 -3.48 13.98 -2.05
N PHE A 453 -3.45 13.70 -3.36
CA PHE A 453 -4.66 13.47 -4.18
C PHE A 453 -5.63 14.67 -4.24
N ARG A 454 -5.13 15.90 -4.09
CA ARG A 454 -5.87 17.16 -4.22
C ARG A 454 -5.77 17.73 -5.64
N PHE A 455 -6.06 16.90 -6.64
CA PHE A 455 -5.85 17.25 -8.05
C PHE A 455 -6.65 18.47 -8.53
N ASN A 456 -7.85 18.67 -7.98
CA ASN A 456 -8.69 19.82 -8.32
C ASN A 456 -8.05 21.14 -7.88
N THR A 457 -7.41 21.17 -6.71
CA THR A 457 -6.69 22.37 -6.26
C THR A 457 -5.34 22.54 -6.93
N ALA A 458 -4.71 21.46 -7.41
CA ALA A 458 -3.52 21.54 -8.26
C ALA A 458 -3.84 22.24 -9.59
N ILE A 459 -4.92 21.82 -10.26
CA ILE A 459 -5.36 22.43 -11.53
C ILE A 459 -5.80 23.88 -11.32
N ALA A 460 -6.53 24.18 -10.22
CA ALA A 460 -6.89 25.55 -9.88
C ALA A 460 -5.65 26.46 -9.71
N GLN A 461 -4.59 25.96 -9.06
CA GLN A 461 -3.33 26.70 -8.92
C GLN A 461 -2.66 26.98 -10.27
N MET A 462 -2.65 25.98 -11.16
CA MET A 462 -2.11 26.17 -12.51
C MET A 462 -2.93 27.16 -13.33
N MET A 463 -4.26 27.16 -13.19
CA MET A 463 -5.13 28.19 -13.79
C MET A 463 -4.79 29.60 -13.28
N THR A 464 -4.54 29.76 -11.97
CA THR A 464 -4.09 31.02 -11.39
C THR A 464 -2.75 31.46 -11.97
N PHE A 465 -1.77 30.55 -12.07
CA PHE A 465 -0.48 30.85 -12.69
C PHE A 465 -0.63 31.33 -14.14
N VAL A 466 -1.40 30.61 -14.96
CA VAL A 466 -1.66 30.99 -16.36
C VAL A 466 -2.29 32.38 -16.45
N ASN A 467 -3.25 32.71 -15.57
CA ASN A 467 -3.85 34.05 -15.57
C ASN A 467 -2.83 35.15 -15.21
N ILE A 468 -1.93 34.91 -14.25
CA ILE A 468 -0.86 35.86 -13.90
C ILE A 468 0.04 36.11 -15.11
N VAL A 469 0.45 35.06 -15.83
CA VAL A 469 1.28 35.23 -17.05
C VAL A 469 0.53 36.01 -18.14
N LEU A 470 -0.77 35.78 -18.31
CA LEU A 470 -1.60 36.52 -19.26
C LEU A 470 -1.74 38.01 -18.88
N GLU A 471 -1.81 38.32 -17.58
CA GLU A 471 -1.86 39.69 -17.06
C GLU A 471 -0.52 40.43 -17.25
N GLU A 472 0.58 39.76 -16.92
CA GLU A 472 1.95 40.29 -17.01
C GLU A 472 2.50 40.29 -18.45
N LYS A 473 1.89 39.49 -19.34
CA LYS A 473 2.20 39.38 -20.79
C LYS A 473 3.64 38.98 -21.11
N ALA A 474 4.33 38.33 -20.18
CA ALA A 474 5.73 37.93 -20.31
C ALA A 474 5.99 36.66 -19.48
N ILE A 475 6.72 35.71 -20.06
CA ILE A 475 7.26 34.54 -19.36
C ILE A 475 8.59 34.14 -20.00
N THR A 476 9.57 33.73 -19.22
CA THR A 476 10.82 33.23 -19.81
C THR A 476 10.64 31.85 -20.40
N LYS A 477 11.46 31.49 -21.40
CA LYS A 477 11.48 30.14 -21.97
C LYS A 477 11.69 29.06 -20.90
N GLU A 478 12.56 29.35 -19.93
CA GLU A 478 12.86 28.46 -18.81
C GLU A 478 11.64 28.28 -17.88
N SER A 479 11.03 29.38 -17.44
CA SER A 479 9.83 29.33 -16.59
C SER A 479 8.65 28.64 -17.27
N PHE A 480 8.47 28.86 -18.58
CA PHE A 480 7.45 28.16 -19.34
C PHE A 480 7.73 26.66 -19.41
N PHE A 481 8.98 26.26 -19.69
CA PHE A 481 9.38 24.85 -19.70
C PHE A 481 9.13 24.16 -18.34
N HIS A 482 9.51 24.81 -17.23
CA HIS A 482 9.22 24.29 -15.88
C HIS A 482 7.70 24.16 -15.62
N PHE A 483 6.89 25.12 -16.09
CA PHE A 483 5.44 25.00 -15.99
C PHE A 483 4.89 23.82 -16.79
N LEU A 484 5.42 23.56 -17.99
CA LEU A 484 5.01 22.39 -18.79
C LEU A 484 5.33 21.07 -18.07
N GLN A 485 6.46 20.98 -17.37
CA GLN A 485 6.77 19.82 -16.53
C GLN A 485 5.73 19.61 -15.42
N VAL A 486 5.28 20.70 -14.78
CA VAL A 486 4.25 20.64 -13.72
C VAL A 486 2.88 20.22 -14.26
N LEU A 487 2.53 20.66 -15.47
CA LEU A 487 1.24 20.34 -16.12
C LEU A 487 1.22 18.93 -16.75
N CYS A 488 2.39 18.38 -17.11
CA CYS A 488 2.54 17.11 -17.83
C CYS A 488 1.77 15.91 -17.22
N PRO A 489 1.71 15.71 -15.89
CA PRO A 489 0.90 14.62 -15.30
C PRO A 489 -0.59 14.69 -15.67
N PHE A 490 -1.12 15.89 -15.97
CA PHE A 490 -2.52 16.12 -16.28
C PHE A 490 -2.79 16.19 -17.79
N ALA A 491 -1.89 16.81 -18.57
CA ALA A 491 -2.06 17.06 -20.00
C ALA A 491 -0.78 16.76 -20.81
N PRO A 492 -0.30 15.50 -20.83
CA PRO A 492 1.02 15.17 -21.37
C PRO A 492 1.16 15.42 -22.87
N HIS A 493 0.09 15.31 -23.65
CA HIS A 493 0.19 15.45 -25.10
C HIS A 493 0.50 16.91 -25.47
N LEU A 494 -0.29 17.86 -24.95
CA LEU A 494 -0.06 19.29 -25.14
C LEU A 494 1.30 19.72 -24.59
N THR A 495 1.68 19.24 -23.40
CA THR A 495 2.94 19.67 -22.79
C THR A 495 4.16 19.16 -23.55
N ASN A 496 4.11 17.94 -24.09
CA ASN A 496 5.22 17.41 -24.90
C ASN A 496 5.31 18.14 -26.25
N GLU A 497 4.18 18.41 -26.92
CA GLU A 497 4.15 19.20 -28.16
C GLU A 497 4.78 20.59 -27.96
N LEU A 498 4.38 21.28 -26.88
CA LEU A 498 4.94 22.59 -26.55
C LEU A 498 6.41 22.49 -26.16
N ALA A 499 6.82 21.48 -25.40
CA ALA A 499 8.23 21.28 -25.05
C ALA A 499 9.11 21.02 -26.27
N GLU A 500 8.64 20.25 -27.25
CA GLU A 500 9.32 20.02 -28.52
C GLU A 500 9.47 21.34 -29.31
N ILE A 501 8.44 22.18 -29.35
CA ILE A 501 8.51 23.52 -29.95
C ILE A 501 9.55 24.40 -29.24
N LEU A 502 9.74 24.22 -27.93
CA LEU A 502 10.81 24.88 -27.16
C LEU A 502 12.20 24.24 -27.39
N GLY A 503 12.31 23.17 -28.17
CA GLY A 503 13.54 22.48 -28.50
C GLY A 503 13.94 21.36 -27.54
N ALA A 504 13.00 20.83 -26.75
CA ALA A 504 13.24 19.63 -25.96
C ALA A 504 13.40 18.40 -26.86
N THR A 505 14.40 17.57 -26.57
CA THR A 505 14.69 16.34 -27.33
C THR A 505 14.21 15.07 -26.62
N ALA A 506 13.83 15.18 -25.34
CA ALA A 506 13.32 14.10 -24.53
C ALA A 506 11.90 14.43 -24.06
N ILE A 507 11.07 13.39 -23.92
CA ILE A 507 9.72 13.53 -23.41
C ILE A 507 9.75 13.97 -21.93
N LEU A 508 8.80 14.80 -21.54
CA LEU A 508 8.76 15.41 -20.20
C LEU A 508 8.63 14.37 -19.07
N GLU A 509 7.99 13.23 -19.33
CA GLU A 509 7.81 12.13 -18.38
C GLU A 509 9.14 11.50 -17.92
N THR A 510 10.22 11.68 -18.68
CA THR A 510 11.56 11.20 -18.33
C THR A 510 12.39 12.25 -17.58
N GLN A 511 11.90 13.48 -17.47
CA GLN A 511 12.60 14.59 -16.82
C GLN A 511 12.30 14.62 -15.32
N ALA A 512 13.23 15.17 -14.54
CA ALA A 512 13.02 15.39 -13.11
C ALA A 512 11.94 16.44 -12.85
N TRP A 513 11.20 16.30 -11.75
CA TRP A 513 10.29 17.34 -11.28
C TRP A 513 11.05 18.65 -11.03
N PRO A 514 10.53 19.82 -11.44
CA PRO A 514 11.23 21.09 -11.29
C PRO A 514 11.42 21.47 -9.81
N ASN A 515 12.54 22.11 -9.51
CA ASN A 515 12.84 22.61 -8.16
C ASN A 515 12.15 23.95 -7.91
N TYR A 516 11.79 24.22 -6.65
CA TYR A 516 11.32 25.55 -6.24
C TYR A 516 12.28 26.22 -5.25
N ASN A 517 12.32 27.55 -5.25
CA ASN A 517 13.05 28.32 -4.25
C ASN A 517 12.14 28.61 -3.04
N PRO A 518 12.47 28.15 -1.81
CA PRO A 518 11.69 28.44 -0.61
C PRO A 518 11.47 29.93 -0.31
N GLU A 519 12.42 30.80 -0.67
CA GLU A 519 12.32 32.25 -0.46
C GLU A 519 11.19 32.87 -1.30
N MET A 520 10.95 32.31 -2.49
CA MET A 520 9.92 32.78 -3.42
C MET A 520 8.49 32.41 -2.97
N LEU A 521 8.34 31.57 -1.95
CA LEU A 521 7.04 31.20 -1.37
C LEU A 521 6.44 32.29 -0.48
N VAL A 522 7.29 33.17 0.08
CA VAL A 522 6.91 34.13 1.13
C VAL A 522 6.37 35.42 0.52
N ALA A 523 5.06 35.56 0.39
CA ALA A 523 4.46 36.73 -0.27
C ALA A 523 5.02 38.07 0.27
N ASP A 524 5.46 39.00 -0.58
CA ASP A 524 6.06 40.27 -0.08
C ASP A 524 5.05 41.15 0.65
N GLN A 525 3.77 40.97 0.31
CA GLN A 525 2.64 41.65 0.94
C GLN A 525 1.47 40.69 1.09
N VAL A 526 0.76 40.81 2.21
CA VAL A 526 -0.48 40.09 2.51
C VAL A 526 -1.63 41.07 2.61
N THR A 527 -2.78 40.69 2.05
CA THR A 527 -4.03 41.43 2.22
C THR A 527 -4.70 40.97 3.51
N ILE A 528 -4.77 41.86 4.49
CA ILE A 528 -5.42 41.62 5.78
C ILE A 528 -6.84 42.15 5.74
N VAL A 529 -7.77 41.27 6.07
CA VAL A 529 -9.19 41.61 6.13
C VAL A 529 -9.47 42.44 7.38
N VAL A 530 -10.11 43.60 7.22
CA VAL A 530 -10.48 44.48 8.33
C VAL A 530 -11.98 44.38 8.62
N GLN A 531 -12.30 44.01 9.86
CA GLN A 531 -13.66 43.88 10.36
C GLN A 531 -13.95 44.87 11.50
N VAL A 532 -15.20 45.30 11.60
CA VAL A 532 -15.72 46.08 12.75
C VAL A 532 -16.96 45.37 13.28
N ASN A 533 -16.94 44.99 14.56
CA ASN A 533 -17.95 44.14 15.20
C ASN A 533 -18.26 42.87 14.37
N GLY A 534 -17.22 42.23 13.83
CA GLY A 534 -17.31 40.98 13.06
C GLY A 534 -17.80 41.11 11.62
N LYS A 535 -18.10 42.32 11.13
CA LYS A 535 -18.51 42.57 9.74
C LYS A 535 -17.35 43.12 8.92
N LEU A 536 -17.17 42.63 7.69
CA LEU A 536 -16.15 43.11 6.75
C LEU A 536 -16.37 44.59 6.42
N ARG A 537 -15.35 45.42 6.66
CA ARG A 537 -15.38 46.87 6.39
C ARG A 537 -14.28 47.35 5.47
N GLY A 538 -13.21 46.58 5.28
CA GLY A 538 -12.16 46.92 4.31
C GLY A 538 -11.09 45.85 4.25
N THR A 539 -10.05 46.14 3.48
CA THR A 539 -8.84 45.33 3.38
C THR A 539 -7.63 46.25 3.37
N VAL A 540 -6.54 45.84 4.01
CA VAL A 540 -5.26 46.56 3.99
C VAL A 540 -4.15 45.64 3.52
N THR A 541 -3.24 46.16 2.72
CA THR A 541 -2.10 45.41 2.20
C THR A 541 -0.86 45.80 2.99
N VAL A 542 -0.21 44.83 3.64
CA VAL A 542 0.92 45.03 4.56
C VAL A 542 1.96 43.92 4.39
N SER A 543 3.16 44.07 4.97
CA SER A 543 4.13 42.97 5.04
C SER A 543 3.56 41.76 5.81
N PRO A 544 3.91 40.50 5.45
CA PRO A 544 3.54 39.31 6.24
C PRO A 544 3.95 39.38 7.71
N ASP A 545 5.06 40.07 7.97
CA ASP A 545 5.62 40.24 9.31
C ASP A 545 5.08 41.47 10.02
N ALA A 546 4.16 42.23 9.39
CA ALA A 546 3.59 43.43 9.97
C ALA A 546 2.96 43.14 11.35
N GLU A 547 3.46 43.87 12.33
CA GLU A 547 3.03 43.77 13.71
C GLU A 547 1.68 44.46 13.90
N GLU A 548 0.93 44.09 14.95
CA GLU A 548 -0.44 44.56 15.18
C GLU A 548 -0.59 46.08 15.03
N ASN A 549 0.36 46.85 15.56
CA ASN A 549 0.34 48.31 15.53
C ASN A 549 0.44 48.89 14.11
N GLU A 550 1.24 48.28 13.24
CA GLU A 550 1.41 48.70 11.85
C GLU A 550 0.11 48.46 11.08
N VAL A 551 -0.43 47.23 11.18
CA VAL A 551 -1.69 46.87 10.51
C VAL A 551 -2.84 47.74 11.00
N LYS A 552 -2.89 47.97 12.32
CA LYS A 552 -3.87 48.85 12.95
C LYS A 552 -3.82 50.25 12.36
N ALA A 553 -2.64 50.87 12.30
CA ALA A 553 -2.48 52.21 11.72
C ALA A 553 -2.99 52.28 10.27
N THR A 554 -2.64 51.30 9.44
CA THR A 554 -3.09 51.23 8.03
C THR A 554 -4.60 51.04 7.92
N ALA A 555 -5.22 50.23 8.80
CA ALA A 555 -6.67 50.06 8.81
C ALA A 555 -7.42 51.29 9.31
N PHE A 556 -6.86 52.04 10.25
CA PHE A 556 -7.40 53.34 10.67
C PHE A 556 -7.27 54.41 9.59
N ALA A 557 -6.37 54.24 8.63
CA ALA A 557 -6.24 55.14 7.49
C ALA A 557 -7.25 54.81 6.38
N GLU A 558 -7.85 53.62 6.37
CA GLU A 558 -8.81 53.20 5.34
C GLU A 558 -10.17 53.90 5.51
N ASP A 559 -10.64 54.53 4.43
CA ASP A 559 -11.77 55.45 4.44
C ASP A 559 -13.09 54.79 4.85
N ASN A 560 -13.32 53.54 4.45
CA ASN A 560 -14.55 52.84 4.79
C ASN A 560 -14.55 52.38 6.25
N VAL A 561 -13.43 51.85 6.75
CA VAL A 561 -13.23 51.43 8.14
C VAL A 561 -13.38 52.62 9.09
N LYS A 562 -12.80 53.79 8.76
CA LYS A 562 -12.94 55.03 9.54
C LYS A 562 -14.40 55.34 9.89
N LYS A 563 -15.30 55.27 8.92
CA LYS A 563 -16.74 55.57 9.10
C LYS A 563 -17.40 54.71 10.19
N PHE A 564 -16.88 53.51 10.44
CA PHE A 564 -17.46 52.58 11.41
C PHE A 564 -16.83 52.66 12.80
N VAL A 565 -15.67 53.32 12.93
CA VAL A 565 -14.89 53.44 14.17
C VAL A 565 -14.89 54.87 14.72
N GLU A 566 -15.06 55.89 13.87
CA GLU A 566 -15.09 57.30 14.25
C GLU A 566 -16.21 57.58 15.27
N GLY A 567 -15.86 58.29 16.35
CA GLY A 567 -16.79 58.63 17.45
C GLY A 567 -17.16 57.48 18.38
N LYS A 568 -16.56 56.28 18.23
CA LYS A 568 -16.83 55.10 19.06
C LYS A 568 -15.64 54.71 19.93
N GLU A 569 -15.94 54.08 21.07
CA GLU A 569 -14.89 53.55 21.95
C GLU A 569 -14.46 52.17 21.45
N ILE A 570 -13.14 51.98 21.23
CA ILE A 570 -12.59 50.67 20.85
C ILE A 570 -12.36 49.86 22.12
N VAL A 571 -13.18 48.83 22.32
CA VAL A 571 -13.14 47.97 23.51
C VAL A 571 -12.08 46.88 23.36
N LYS A 572 -11.88 46.37 22.14
CA LYS A 572 -10.93 45.28 21.88
C LYS A 572 -10.51 45.26 20.41
N VAL A 573 -9.23 44.99 20.16
CA VAL A 573 -8.71 44.65 18.84
C VAL A 573 -8.30 43.18 18.86
N VAL A 574 -8.69 42.43 17.83
CA VAL A 574 -8.28 41.04 17.63
C VAL A 574 -7.53 40.97 16.33
N TYR A 575 -6.22 40.80 16.42
CA TYR A 575 -5.34 40.60 15.27
C TYR A 575 -4.95 39.13 15.15
N VAL A 576 -5.17 38.56 13.98
CA VAL A 576 -4.65 37.25 13.58
C VAL A 576 -3.59 37.50 12.52
N LYS A 577 -2.31 37.34 12.89
CA LYS A 577 -1.16 37.69 12.06
C LYS A 577 -1.30 37.14 10.64
N GLY A 578 -1.17 38.03 9.65
CA GLY A 578 -1.27 37.73 8.22
C GLY A 578 -2.65 37.30 7.71
N LYS A 579 -3.73 37.39 8.51
CA LYS A 579 -5.09 36.97 8.10
C LYS A 579 -6.14 38.07 8.24
N LEU A 580 -6.41 38.52 9.46
CA LEU A 580 -7.49 39.47 9.72
C LEU A 580 -7.24 40.33 10.94
N MET A 581 -7.90 41.48 10.98
CA MET A 581 -8.02 42.33 12.15
C MET A 581 -9.49 42.69 12.38
N ASN A 582 -10.01 42.39 13.57
CA ASN A 582 -11.36 42.73 13.97
C ASN A 582 -11.35 43.73 15.13
N MET A 583 -12.03 44.87 14.94
CA MET A 583 -12.17 45.93 15.93
C MET A 583 -13.56 45.85 16.57
N VAL A 584 -13.59 45.65 17.87
CA VAL A 584 -14.83 45.67 18.67
C VAL A 584 -15.02 47.08 19.20
N VAL A 585 -16.10 47.73 18.76
CA VAL A 585 -16.42 49.13 19.06
C VAL A 585 -17.78 49.25 19.74
N LYS A 586 -17.90 50.16 20.71
CA LYS A 586 -19.13 50.50 21.43
C LYS A 586 -19.63 51.89 21.05
#